data_AF-A0A968RL87-F1
#
_entry.id   AF-A0A968RL87-F1
#
_cell.length_a   1.000
_cell.length_b   1.000
_cell.length_c   1.000
_cell.angle_alpha   90.00
_cell.angle_beta   90.00
_cell.angle_gamma   90.00
#
_symmetry.space_group_name_H-M   'P 1'
#
loop_
_entity.id
_entity.type
_entity.pdbx_description
1 polymer ?
#
loop_
_entity_poly.entity_id
_entity_poly.type
_entity_poly.pdbx_seq_one_letter_code
_entity_poly.pdbx_strand_id
1 'polypeptide(L)'
;MKKRDLLSLYLSVAILFAINPLSAQDSQLIVRLKSSATLADFSKQFSTVFRFEKTLVASLQVHLFEALQAKTQDTTLLNTLKRSKLVEEAFWNEPLEQRFTTPDDQQYDEQWALEKIGMPRVWDITTGGTTANGDKIVVAILDSGFGITHPDIAPNLWRNPREIPGNGIDDDGNGYIDDLVGWNFANNSSNFVPDSHGLPVAGIVGSVGNNRIGVSGINWQVQMMLLQYRDVADIFEAYNYVTTMRKNTTKPRGQKELS
;
A
#
# COMPACT_ATOMS: atom_id res chain seq x y z
N MET A 1 40.71 -26.28 0.87
CA MET A 1 39.30 -26.23 0.41
C MET A 1 38.52 -25.29 1.33
N LYS A 2 38.05 -24.21 0.73
CA LYS A 2 37.31 -23.00 1.17
C LYS A 2 36.65 -22.97 2.58
N LYS A 3 37.13 -22.02 3.41
CA LYS A 3 36.31 -21.19 4.31
C LYS A 3 35.80 -20.00 3.49
N ARG A 4 34.63 -20.12 2.87
CA ARG A 4 33.91 -19.01 2.22
C ARG A 4 32.43 -19.33 2.30
N ASP A 5 31.85 -19.17 3.48
CA ASP A 5 30.42 -19.03 3.72
C ASP A 5 30.29 -18.35 5.09
N LEU A 6 29.35 -17.41 5.23
CA LEU A 6 29.12 -16.49 6.37
C LEU A 6 29.81 -15.13 6.25
N LEU A 7 29.27 -14.25 5.39
CA LEU A 7 28.87 -12.88 5.74
C LEU A 7 28.35 -12.15 4.49
N SER A 8 27.25 -12.66 3.91
CA SER A 8 26.38 -11.88 3.02
C SER A 8 25.31 -11.23 3.88
N LEU A 9 25.64 -10.06 4.45
CA LEU A 9 24.66 -9.20 5.10
C LEU A 9 23.80 -8.58 3.99
N TYR A 10 22.67 -9.20 3.67
CA TYR A 10 21.64 -8.62 2.82
C TYR A 10 21.00 -7.45 3.58
N LEU A 11 21.39 -6.22 3.24
CA LEU A 11 20.66 -5.03 3.66
C LEU A 11 19.56 -4.76 2.64
N SER A 12 18.46 -5.50 2.73
CA SER A 12 17.26 -5.23 1.95
C SER A 12 16.49 -4.07 2.58
N VAL A 13 16.70 -2.85 2.10
CA VAL A 13 15.87 -1.69 2.45
C VAL A 13 14.85 -1.50 1.32
N ALA A 14 13.58 -1.76 1.62
CA ALA A 14 12.47 -1.37 0.76
C ALA A 14 12.11 0.08 1.09
N ILE A 15 12.19 0.99 0.10
CA ILE A 15 11.86 2.41 0.25
C ILE A 15 10.77 2.77 -0.76
N LEU A 16 9.65 3.32 -0.27
CA LEU A 16 8.56 3.90 -1.06
C LEU A 16 8.62 5.44 -0.94
N PHE A 17 8.37 6.14 -2.05
CA PHE A 17 8.60 7.57 -2.27
C PHE A 17 7.55 8.50 -1.65
N ALA A 18 7.99 9.65 -1.13
CA ALA A 18 7.23 10.89 -1.07
C ALA A 18 8.16 12.06 -1.45
N ILE A 19 7.64 13.03 -2.19
CA ILE A 19 8.41 14.14 -2.80
C ILE A 19 8.37 15.33 -1.83
N ASN A 20 9.50 15.63 -1.19
CA ASN A 20 9.75 16.90 -0.51
C ASN A 20 10.83 17.70 -1.28
N PRO A 21 10.82 19.04 -1.24
CA PRO A 21 11.67 19.88 -2.08
C PRO A 21 13.15 19.87 -1.65
N LEU A 22 14.02 20.02 -2.65
CA LEU A 22 15.49 19.94 -2.64
C LEU A 22 16.14 20.25 -1.27
N SER A 23 16.53 19.19 -0.57
CA SER A 23 17.52 19.28 0.51
C SER A 23 18.92 19.04 -0.09
N ALA A 24 19.98 19.62 0.51
CA ALA A 24 21.36 19.38 0.09
C ALA A 24 21.80 17.90 0.12
N GLN A 25 20.97 17.01 0.66
CA GLN A 25 21.19 15.58 0.70
C GLN A 25 20.80 14.89 -0.62
N ASP A 26 19.95 15.51 -1.43
CA ASP A 26 19.34 14.89 -2.61
C ASP A 26 20.30 14.79 -3.82
N SER A 27 21.47 15.42 -3.72
CA SER A 27 22.59 15.38 -4.68
C SER A 27 23.76 14.54 -4.18
N GLN A 28 23.66 13.91 -3.01
CA GLN A 28 24.75 13.12 -2.43
C GLN A 28 24.67 11.64 -2.81
N LEU A 29 25.83 11.02 -3.05
CA LEU A 29 25.96 9.59 -3.34
C LEU A 29 26.94 8.93 -2.38
N ILE A 30 26.58 7.73 -1.97
CA ILE A 30 27.45 6.81 -1.26
C ILE A 30 28.05 5.88 -2.31
N VAL A 31 29.38 5.88 -2.40
CA VAL A 31 30.14 5.08 -3.37
C VAL A 31 31.14 4.21 -2.62
N ARG A 32 31.05 2.91 -2.87
CA ARG A 32 32.06 1.94 -2.46
C ARG A 32 32.99 1.66 -3.63
N LEU A 33 34.28 1.93 -3.45
CA LEU A 33 35.29 1.62 -4.45
C LEU A 33 35.72 0.16 -4.34
N LYS A 34 36.12 -0.44 -5.48
CA LYS A 34 36.74 -1.77 -5.47
C LYS A 34 38.11 -1.68 -4.79
N SER A 35 38.54 -2.76 -4.14
CA SER A 35 39.86 -2.84 -3.50
C SER A 35 41.05 -2.52 -4.43
N SER A 36 40.87 -2.65 -5.75
CA SER A 36 41.86 -2.31 -6.77
C SER A 36 41.90 -0.84 -7.17
N ALA A 37 40.98 -0.02 -6.67
CA ALA A 37 40.85 1.40 -6.98
C ALA A 37 41.18 2.25 -5.75
N THR A 38 41.54 3.50 -5.98
CA THR A 38 41.76 4.50 -4.93
C THR A 38 40.83 5.69 -5.12
N LEU A 39 40.67 6.49 -4.06
CA LEU A 39 39.96 7.77 -4.16
C LEU A 39 40.59 8.69 -5.23
N ALA A 40 41.91 8.65 -5.39
CA ALA A 40 42.60 9.42 -6.41
C ALA A 40 42.24 8.96 -7.84
N ASP A 41 42.12 7.65 -8.07
CA ASP A 41 41.66 7.11 -9.37
C ASP A 41 40.24 7.56 -9.68
N PHE A 42 39.36 7.52 -8.67
CA PHE A 42 37.99 7.98 -8.81
C PHE A 42 37.93 9.48 -9.12
N SER A 43 38.59 10.32 -8.31
CA SER A 43 38.63 11.76 -8.53
C SER A 43 39.19 12.12 -9.90
N LYS A 44 40.23 11.42 -10.38
CA LYS A 44 40.78 11.65 -11.73
C LYS A 44 39.75 11.39 -12.84
N GLN A 45 38.90 10.37 -12.68
CA GLN A 45 37.89 10.04 -13.69
C GLN A 45 36.63 10.91 -13.59
N PHE A 46 36.28 11.36 -12.38
CA PHE A 46 34.94 11.83 -12.06
C PHE A 46 34.87 13.24 -11.45
N SER A 47 35.99 13.96 -11.29
CA SER A 47 36.03 15.27 -10.62
C SER A 47 35.15 16.37 -11.21
N THR A 48 34.79 16.26 -12.50
CA THR A 48 33.90 17.24 -13.16
C THR A 48 32.42 16.99 -12.85
N VAL A 49 32.09 15.79 -12.40
CA VAL A 49 30.72 15.34 -12.13
C VAL A 49 30.46 15.19 -10.64
N PHE A 50 31.47 14.76 -9.88
CA PHE A 50 31.36 14.49 -8.45
C PHE A 50 32.47 15.20 -7.67
N ARG A 51 32.09 15.82 -6.55
CA ARG A 51 33.00 16.37 -5.54
C ARG A 51 33.07 15.41 -4.36
N PHE A 52 34.29 15.13 -3.90
CA PHE A 52 34.47 14.33 -2.69
C PHE A 52 34.07 15.15 -1.45
N GLU A 53 33.25 14.56 -0.58
CA GLU A 53 32.83 15.17 0.67
C GLU A 53 33.60 14.58 1.85
N LYS A 54 33.48 13.27 2.07
CA LYS A 54 34.17 12.58 3.17
C LYS A 54 34.27 11.07 2.96
N THR A 55 35.19 10.44 3.67
CA THR A 55 35.21 8.98 3.83
C THR A 55 34.23 8.57 4.92
N LEU A 56 33.33 7.66 4.61
CA LEU A 56 32.35 7.11 5.56
C LEU A 56 32.93 5.89 6.29
N VAL A 57 33.54 4.96 5.55
CA VAL A 57 34.14 3.74 6.09
C VAL A 57 35.46 3.45 5.37
N ALA A 58 36.58 3.81 6.00
CA ALA A 58 37.90 3.70 5.39
C ALA A 58 38.32 2.25 5.09
N SER A 59 38.04 1.31 5.99
CA SER A 59 38.37 -0.12 5.84
C SER A 59 37.65 -0.78 4.66
N LEU A 60 36.53 -0.20 4.21
CA LEU A 60 35.71 -0.70 3.10
C LEU A 60 35.75 0.22 1.87
N GLN A 61 36.58 1.28 1.88
CA GLN A 61 36.62 2.30 0.82
C GLN A 61 35.23 2.86 0.46
N VAL A 62 34.42 3.15 1.48
CA VAL A 62 33.11 3.78 1.31
C VAL A 62 33.25 5.27 1.53
N HIS A 63 32.83 6.04 0.54
CA HIS A 63 32.98 7.49 0.49
C HIS A 63 31.65 8.17 0.12
N LEU A 64 31.48 9.39 0.61
CA LEU A 64 30.38 10.27 0.26
C LEU A 64 30.86 11.28 -0.79
N PHE A 65 30.08 11.45 -1.85
CA PHE A 65 30.32 12.41 -2.91
C PHE A 65 29.08 13.28 -3.13
N GLU A 66 29.30 14.52 -3.56
CA GLU A 66 28.29 15.45 -4.03
C GLU A 66 28.27 15.47 -5.56
N ALA A 67 27.12 15.31 -6.20
CA ALA A 67 26.97 15.48 -7.64
C ALA A 67 26.88 16.96 -8.01
N LEU A 68 27.79 17.44 -8.86
CA LEU A 68 27.96 18.87 -9.16
C LEU A 68 26.94 19.44 -10.16
N GLN A 69 26.32 18.59 -10.98
CA GLN A 69 25.41 19.00 -12.05
C GLN A 69 24.15 18.13 -12.16
N ALA A 70 23.98 17.17 -11.26
CA ALA A 70 22.85 16.26 -11.28
C ALA A 70 21.60 16.94 -10.70
N LYS A 71 20.46 16.74 -11.34
CA LYS A 71 19.18 16.80 -10.63
C LYS A 71 19.02 15.50 -9.83
N THR A 72 18.29 15.60 -8.72
CA THR A 72 17.97 14.52 -7.78
C THR A 72 17.65 13.20 -8.48
N GLN A 73 18.26 12.11 -8.02
CA GLN A 73 17.96 10.74 -8.44
C GLN A 73 18.13 10.41 -9.94
N ASP A 74 19.05 11.07 -10.64
CA ASP A 74 19.37 10.72 -12.03
C ASP A 74 19.93 9.28 -12.14
N THR A 75 19.09 8.39 -12.67
CA THR A 75 19.44 6.98 -12.89
C THR A 75 20.58 6.80 -13.88
N THR A 76 20.82 7.76 -14.77
CA THR A 76 21.91 7.74 -15.77
C THR A 76 23.27 7.85 -15.09
N LEU A 77 23.38 8.74 -14.11
CA LEU A 77 24.60 8.91 -13.32
C LEU A 77 24.91 7.67 -12.49
N LEU A 78 23.89 7.12 -11.83
CA LEU A 78 24.06 5.91 -11.03
C LEU A 78 24.47 4.72 -11.90
N ASN A 79 23.87 4.57 -13.07
CA ASN A 79 24.23 3.54 -14.04
C ASN A 79 25.66 3.73 -14.58
N THR A 80 26.10 4.98 -14.76
CA THR A 80 27.47 5.29 -15.17
C THR A 80 28.48 4.85 -14.11
N LEU A 81 28.21 5.15 -12.83
CA LEU A 81 29.03 4.69 -11.72
C LEU A 81 29.07 3.17 -11.64
N LYS A 82 27.91 2.50 -11.70
CA LYS A 82 27.81 1.02 -11.64
C LYS A 82 28.53 0.31 -12.79
N ARG A 83 28.72 0.96 -13.93
CA ARG A 83 29.49 0.43 -15.07
C ARG A 83 30.99 0.71 -14.98
N SER A 84 31.43 1.57 -14.06
CA SER A 84 32.84 1.90 -13.88
C SER A 84 33.63 0.70 -13.38
N LYS A 85 34.88 0.56 -13.83
CA LYS A 85 35.80 -0.44 -13.29
C LYS A 85 36.21 -0.13 -11.84
N LEU A 86 36.06 1.11 -11.40
CA LEU A 86 36.50 1.60 -10.08
C LEU A 86 35.47 1.36 -8.96
N VAL A 87 34.18 1.27 -9.31
CA VAL A 87 33.08 1.25 -8.35
C VAL A 87 32.61 -0.18 -8.11
N GLU A 88 32.54 -0.60 -6.86
CA GLU A 88 31.91 -1.85 -6.44
C GLU A 88 30.40 -1.66 -6.30
N GLU A 89 29.99 -0.57 -5.65
CA GLU A 89 28.59 -0.25 -5.40
C GLU A 89 28.39 1.27 -5.31
N ALA A 90 27.22 1.75 -5.74
CA ALA A 90 26.82 3.14 -5.61
C ALA A 90 25.30 3.25 -5.42
N PHE A 91 24.87 4.15 -4.54
CA PHE A 91 23.48 4.52 -4.29
C PHE A 91 23.40 5.97 -3.79
N TRP A 92 22.23 6.58 -3.93
CA TRP A 92 21.97 7.93 -3.43
C TRP A 92 21.95 7.92 -1.90
N ASN A 93 22.43 9.00 -1.29
CA ASN A 93 22.33 9.21 0.16
C ASN A 93 20.91 9.68 0.49
N GLU A 94 19.98 8.75 0.59
CA GLU A 94 18.57 9.09 0.85
C GLU A 94 18.40 9.63 2.29
N PRO A 95 17.63 10.72 2.49
CA PRO A 95 17.29 11.18 3.83
C PRO A 95 16.49 10.14 4.61
N LEU A 96 16.69 10.11 5.92
CA LEU A 96 15.84 9.34 6.83
C LEU A 96 14.79 10.29 7.40
N GLU A 97 13.52 10.07 7.08
CA GLU A 97 12.40 10.74 7.74
C GLU A 97 11.84 9.84 8.85
N GLN A 98 11.57 10.43 10.03
CA GLN A 98 10.76 9.74 11.04
C GLN A 98 9.31 9.73 10.54
N ARG A 99 8.80 8.53 10.27
CA ARG A 99 7.39 8.34 9.93
C ARG A 99 6.60 8.31 11.22
N PHE A 100 5.63 9.21 11.33
CA PHE A 100 4.59 9.15 12.34
C PHE A 100 3.27 9.38 11.63
N THR A 101 2.68 8.32 11.08
CA THR A 101 1.33 8.35 10.55
C THR A 101 0.34 8.25 11.71
N THR A 102 0.01 9.41 12.26
CA THR A 102 -1.10 9.56 13.20
C THR A 102 -2.30 10.11 12.43
N PRO A 103 -3.47 9.45 12.48
CA PRO A 103 -4.67 9.95 11.83
C PRO A 103 -5.09 11.34 12.32
N ASP A 104 -5.69 12.15 11.43
CA ASP A 104 -6.30 13.45 11.77
C ASP A 104 -7.82 13.38 12.00
N ASP A 105 -8.35 12.17 12.16
CA ASP A 105 -9.77 11.88 12.40
C ASP A 105 -10.21 12.28 13.82
N GLN A 106 -11.41 12.86 13.94
CA GLN A 106 -11.87 13.57 15.15
C GLN A 106 -11.88 12.72 16.42
N GLN A 107 -12.14 11.42 16.29
CA GLN A 107 -12.26 10.47 17.39
C GLN A 107 -11.11 9.47 17.44
N TYR A 108 -10.02 9.71 16.68
CA TYR A 108 -8.86 8.80 16.68
C TYR A 108 -8.29 8.58 18.09
N ASP A 109 -8.21 9.64 18.90
CA ASP A 109 -7.70 9.57 20.26
C ASP A 109 -8.55 8.68 21.20
N GLU A 110 -9.81 8.40 20.83
CA GLU A 110 -10.70 7.48 21.55
C GLU A 110 -10.42 6.00 21.19
N GLN A 111 -9.70 5.72 20.10
CA GLN A 111 -9.44 4.39 19.57
C GLN A 111 -8.20 3.73 20.20
N TRP A 112 -8.17 3.62 21.53
CA TRP A 112 -7.04 3.10 22.33
C TRP A 112 -6.49 1.75 21.85
N ALA A 113 -7.32 0.91 21.23
CA ALA A 113 -6.93 -0.40 20.74
C ALA A 113 -5.91 -0.33 19.59
N LEU A 114 -5.96 0.71 18.76
CA LEU A 114 -5.08 0.87 17.61
C LEU A 114 -3.62 1.05 18.04
N GLU A 115 -3.40 1.83 19.10
CA GLU A 115 -2.07 1.97 19.71
C GLU A 115 -1.59 0.63 20.29
N LYS A 116 -2.46 -0.11 20.99
CA LYS A 116 -2.10 -1.40 21.60
C LYS A 116 -1.71 -2.47 20.59
N ILE A 117 -2.37 -2.51 19.43
CA ILE A 117 -2.02 -3.44 18.35
C ILE A 117 -0.92 -2.88 17.43
N GLY A 118 -0.44 -1.65 17.70
CA GLY A 118 0.69 -1.04 17.01
C GLY A 118 0.36 -0.51 15.61
N MET A 119 -0.89 -0.13 15.34
CA MET A 119 -1.31 0.36 14.02
C MET A 119 -0.53 1.58 13.53
N PRO A 120 -0.16 2.59 14.34
CA PRO A 120 0.61 3.72 13.83
C PRO A 120 1.90 3.31 13.11
N ARG A 121 2.63 2.33 13.67
CA ARG A 121 3.83 1.76 13.03
C ARG A 121 3.53 0.99 11.75
N VAL A 122 2.35 0.40 11.64
CA VAL A 122 1.90 -0.27 10.41
C VAL A 122 1.57 0.76 9.35
N TRP A 123 0.88 1.85 9.72
CA TRP A 123 0.51 2.92 8.79
C TRP A 123 1.70 3.73 8.27
N ASP A 124 2.79 3.80 9.03
CA ASP A 124 4.09 4.28 8.53
C ASP A 124 4.62 3.45 7.33
N ILE A 125 4.20 2.20 7.21
CA ILE A 125 4.57 1.30 6.11
C ILE A 125 3.49 1.33 5.03
N THR A 126 2.23 1.17 5.42
CA THR A 126 1.07 1.17 4.51
C THR A 126 -0.22 1.45 5.28
N THR A 127 -1.07 2.29 4.69
CA THR A 127 -2.46 2.50 5.15
C THR A 127 -3.43 1.47 4.58
N GLY A 128 -2.94 0.52 3.79
CA GLY A 128 -3.69 -0.60 3.22
C GLY A 128 -4.26 -0.33 1.82
N GLY A 129 -5.36 -1.00 1.50
CA GLY A 129 -6.10 -0.90 0.24
C GLY A 129 -5.62 -1.78 -0.91
N THR A 130 -4.31 -2.07 -0.98
CA THR A 130 -3.74 -2.94 -2.03
C THR A 130 -2.75 -3.98 -1.51
N THR A 131 -2.64 -5.10 -2.20
CA THR A 131 -1.58 -6.09 -1.98
C THR A 131 -0.22 -5.55 -2.43
N ALA A 132 0.87 -6.26 -2.10
CA ALA A 132 2.21 -5.93 -2.57
C ALA A 132 2.34 -5.91 -4.12
N ASN A 133 1.45 -6.60 -4.84
CA ASN A 133 1.41 -6.62 -6.29
C ASN A 133 0.51 -5.53 -6.90
N GLY A 134 -0.14 -4.70 -6.07
CA GLY A 134 -1.03 -3.63 -6.50
C GLY A 134 -2.50 -4.02 -6.66
N ASP A 135 -2.88 -5.27 -6.32
CA ASP A 135 -4.27 -5.72 -6.40
C ASP A 135 -5.11 -5.10 -5.29
N LYS A 136 -6.34 -4.67 -5.60
CA LYS A 136 -7.27 -4.13 -4.59
C LYS A 136 -7.69 -5.22 -3.60
N ILE A 137 -7.68 -4.89 -2.31
CA ILE A 137 -8.13 -5.78 -1.25
C ILE A 137 -9.62 -5.57 -1.03
N VAL A 138 -10.39 -6.65 -1.19
CA VAL A 138 -11.82 -6.70 -0.86
C VAL A 138 -12.02 -7.49 0.42
N VAL A 139 -12.75 -6.93 1.38
CA VAL A 139 -13.16 -7.59 2.63
C VAL A 139 -14.67 -7.73 2.61
N ALA A 140 -15.16 -8.97 2.64
CA ALA A 140 -16.57 -9.25 2.82
C ALA A 140 -16.94 -9.18 4.30
N ILE A 141 -17.92 -8.35 4.65
CA ILE A 141 -18.41 -8.17 6.01
C ILE A 141 -19.84 -8.71 6.05
N LEU A 142 -20.01 -9.82 6.75
CA LEU A 142 -21.31 -10.43 7.00
C LEU A 142 -21.77 -9.94 8.37
N ASP A 143 -22.85 -9.17 8.42
CA ASP A 143 -23.38 -8.64 9.68
C ASP A 143 -24.90 -8.36 9.60
N SER A 144 -25.51 -7.88 10.68
CA SER A 144 -26.96 -7.68 10.79
C SER A 144 -27.47 -6.36 10.22
N GLY A 145 -26.60 -5.37 9.98
CA GLY A 145 -27.01 -4.09 9.42
C GLY A 145 -25.89 -3.12 9.09
N PHE A 146 -26.10 -2.30 8.06
CA PHE A 146 -25.09 -1.35 7.59
C PHE A 146 -25.70 0.01 7.19
N GLY A 147 -25.06 1.09 7.62
CA GLY A 147 -25.37 2.45 7.18
C GLY A 147 -24.52 2.86 5.98
N ILE A 148 -24.84 2.35 4.79
CA ILE A 148 -23.98 2.45 3.58
C ILE A 148 -23.76 3.88 3.06
N THR A 149 -24.53 4.86 3.55
CA THR A 149 -24.40 6.28 3.21
C THR A 149 -23.54 7.06 4.22
N HIS A 150 -23.04 6.40 5.26
CA HIS A 150 -22.22 7.06 6.27
C HIS A 150 -20.92 7.60 5.64
N PRO A 151 -20.60 8.90 5.80
CA PRO A 151 -19.54 9.56 5.04
C PRO A 151 -18.15 8.96 5.28
N ASP A 152 -17.96 8.36 6.46
CA ASP A 152 -16.69 7.76 6.86
C ASP A 152 -16.45 6.34 6.32
N ILE A 153 -17.48 5.68 5.78
CA ILE A 153 -17.34 4.32 5.19
C ILE A 153 -17.69 4.27 3.71
N ALA A 154 -18.60 5.14 3.25
CA ALA A 154 -19.13 5.12 1.89
C ALA A 154 -18.05 5.15 0.79
N PRO A 155 -16.93 5.89 0.95
CA PRO A 155 -15.83 5.88 -0.03
C PRO A 155 -15.10 4.54 -0.14
N ASN A 156 -15.10 3.74 0.94
CA ASN A 156 -14.42 2.45 1.04
C ASN A 156 -15.36 1.26 0.77
N LEU A 157 -16.60 1.50 0.33
CA LEU A 157 -17.46 0.40 -0.10
C LEU A 157 -16.95 -0.20 -1.41
N TRP A 158 -16.95 -1.53 -1.46
CA TRP A 158 -16.74 -2.26 -2.70
C TRP A 158 -17.83 -1.88 -3.70
N ARG A 159 -17.49 -1.88 -4.98
CA ARG A 159 -18.43 -1.60 -6.07
C ARG A 159 -18.44 -2.78 -7.01
N ASN A 160 -19.62 -3.35 -7.29
CA ASN A 160 -19.74 -4.36 -8.34
C ASN A 160 -19.46 -3.70 -9.70
N PRO A 161 -18.34 -4.02 -10.39
CA PRO A 161 -17.99 -3.36 -11.65
C PRO A 161 -18.84 -3.87 -12.84
N ARG A 162 -19.76 -4.80 -12.59
CA ARG A 162 -20.62 -5.42 -13.61
C ARG A 162 -22.08 -4.97 -13.54
N GLU A 163 -22.48 -4.27 -12.48
CA GLU A 163 -23.80 -3.66 -12.38
C GLU A 163 -23.83 -2.23 -12.92
N ILE A 164 -24.96 -1.84 -13.50
CA ILE A 164 -25.31 -0.47 -13.83
C ILE A 164 -26.21 0.07 -12.72
N PRO A 165 -25.79 1.11 -11.97
CA PRO A 165 -26.55 1.61 -10.83
C PRO A 165 -28.00 1.97 -11.12
N GLY A 166 -28.94 1.27 -10.48
CA GLY A 166 -30.34 1.66 -10.37
C GLY A 166 -31.15 1.45 -11.64
N ASN A 167 -30.74 0.52 -12.50
CA ASN A 167 -31.50 0.18 -13.71
C ASN A 167 -32.58 -0.89 -13.45
N GLY A 168 -32.61 -1.51 -12.25
CA GLY A 168 -33.55 -2.56 -11.90
C GLY A 168 -33.30 -3.89 -12.61
N ILE A 169 -32.08 -4.11 -13.12
CA ILE A 169 -31.67 -5.29 -13.86
C ILE A 169 -30.51 -5.95 -13.11
N ASP A 170 -30.46 -7.28 -13.15
CA ASP A 170 -29.27 -8.06 -12.79
C ASP A 170 -28.37 -8.11 -14.03
N ASP A 171 -27.43 -7.16 -14.14
CA ASP A 171 -26.62 -6.97 -15.35
C ASP A 171 -25.56 -8.05 -15.52
N ASP A 172 -25.08 -8.61 -14.40
CA ASP A 172 -24.03 -9.63 -14.39
C ASP A 172 -24.57 -11.07 -14.39
N GLY A 173 -25.88 -11.24 -14.18
CA GLY A 173 -26.61 -12.50 -14.21
C GLY A 173 -26.34 -13.37 -12.99
N ASN A 174 -25.94 -12.79 -11.85
CA ASN A 174 -25.60 -13.51 -10.63
C ASN A 174 -26.82 -13.85 -9.74
N GLY A 175 -28.01 -13.38 -10.11
CA GLY A 175 -29.26 -13.56 -9.38
C GLY A 175 -29.64 -12.42 -8.44
N TYR A 176 -28.84 -11.33 -8.38
CA TYR A 176 -28.99 -10.23 -7.43
C TYR A 176 -29.10 -8.89 -8.16
N ILE A 177 -30.32 -8.36 -8.25
CA ILE A 177 -30.61 -7.11 -8.98
C ILE A 177 -29.98 -5.89 -8.28
N ASP A 178 -29.15 -5.12 -8.98
CA ASP A 178 -28.52 -3.88 -8.47
C ASP A 178 -27.67 -4.11 -7.19
N ASP A 179 -26.89 -5.19 -7.09
CA ASP A 179 -26.03 -5.54 -5.93
C ASP A 179 -24.74 -4.68 -5.83
N LEU A 180 -24.90 -3.36 -5.90
CA LEU A 180 -23.83 -2.39 -6.12
C LEU A 180 -22.69 -2.41 -5.11
N VAL A 181 -22.99 -2.71 -3.85
CA VAL A 181 -22.00 -2.73 -2.74
C VAL A 181 -22.02 -4.05 -1.97
N GLY A 182 -22.69 -5.04 -2.52
CA GLY A 182 -23.06 -6.30 -1.87
C GLY A 182 -24.58 -6.47 -1.80
N TRP A 183 -25.06 -7.28 -0.87
CA TRP A 183 -26.45 -7.74 -0.85
C TRP A 183 -27.05 -7.81 0.55
N ASN A 184 -28.36 -7.54 0.66
CA ASN A 184 -29.15 -7.81 1.86
C ASN A 184 -29.98 -9.08 1.67
N PHE A 185 -29.51 -10.19 2.26
CA PHE A 185 -30.19 -11.48 2.22
C PHE A 185 -31.45 -11.49 3.08
N ALA A 186 -31.46 -10.73 4.19
CA ALA A 186 -32.59 -10.71 5.12
C ALA A 186 -33.91 -10.25 4.49
N ASN A 187 -33.84 -9.36 3.48
CA ASN A 187 -34.98 -8.86 2.73
C ASN A 187 -34.88 -9.10 1.21
N ASN A 188 -33.87 -9.83 0.75
CA ASN A 188 -33.56 -10.10 -0.65
C ASN A 188 -33.56 -8.84 -1.53
N SER A 189 -32.74 -7.85 -1.17
CA SER A 189 -32.64 -6.59 -1.93
C SER A 189 -31.27 -5.93 -1.84
N SER A 190 -31.05 -4.89 -2.64
CA SER A 190 -29.89 -3.99 -2.55
C SER A 190 -30.04 -2.91 -1.46
N ASN A 191 -31.16 -2.90 -0.73
CA ASN A 191 -31.42 -1.93 0.33
C ASN A 191 -30.93 -2.45 1.69
N PHE A 192 -29.93 -1.78 2.24
CA PHE A 192 -29.38 -2.07 3.56
C PHE A 192 -30.12 -1.33 4.68
N VAL A 193 -30.28 -1.99 5.81
CA VAL A 193 -30.86 -1.39 7.02
C VAL A 193 -29.73 -1.17 8.03
N PRO A 194 -29.50 0.07 8.49
CA PRO A 194 -28.48 0.34 9.50
C PRO A 194 -28.89 -0.22 10.87
N ASP A 195 -27.91 -0.69 11.63
CA ASP A 195 -28.08 -1.07 13.02
C ASP A 195 -26.88 -0.65 13.87
N SER A 196 -26.91 -1.01 15.16
CA SER A 196 -25.86 -0.71 16.13
C SER A 196 -24.66 -1.66 16.10
N HIS A 197 -24.67 -2.70 15.27
CA HIS A 197 -23.64 -3.75 15.29
C HIS A 197 -22.78 -3.71 14.02
N GLY A 198 -23.36 -3.85 12.84
CA GLY A 198 -22.59 -3.99 11.61
C GLY A 198 -21.93 -2.70 11.14
N LEU A 199 -22.53 -1.53 11.43
CA LEU A 199 -21.91 -0.24 11.12
C LEU A 199 -20.58 -0.03 11.90
N PRO A 200 -20.50 -0.20 13.23
CA PRO A 200 -19.23 -0.20 13.96
C PRO A 200 -18.23 -1.26 13.49
N VAL A 201 -18.68 -2.48 13.16
CA VAL A 201 -17.81 -3.54 12.62
C VAL A 201 -17.15 -3.07 11.32
N ALA A 202 -17.93 -2.51 10.39
CA ALA A 202 -17.41 -1.93 9.15
C ALA A 202 -16.46 -0.75 9.41
N GLY A 203 -16.79 0.13 10.37
CA GLY A 203 -15.93 1.25 10.75
C GLY A 203 -14.55 0.81 11.24
N ILE A 204 -14.49 -0.21 12.12
CA ILE A 204 -13.23 -0.78 12.60
C ILE A 204 -12.40 -1.34 11.45
N VAL A 205 -13.04 -2.03 10.50
CA VAL A 205 -12.34 -2.62 9.34
C VAL A 205 -11.79 -1.53 8.43
N GLY A 206 -12.60 -0.52 8.10
CA GLY A 206 -12.33 0.31 6.93
C GLY A 206 -12.97 1.69 6.89
N SER A 207 -13.21 2.35 8.03
CA SER A 207 -13.39 3.81 8.00
C SER A 207 -12.21 4.49 7.30
N VAL A 208 -12.49 5.55 6.54
CA VAL A 208 -11.49 6.27 5.76
C VAL A 208 -10.61 7.08 6.71
N GLY A 209 -9.37 6.65 6.94
CA GLY A 209 -8.46 7.42 7.77
C GLY A 209 -7.96 8.71 7.08
N ASN A 210 -7.57 9.68 7.89
CA ASN A 210 -7.12 11.01 7.46
C ASN A 210 -8.17 11.80 6.66
N ASN A 211 -9.45 11.65 7.00
CA ASN A 211 -10.53 12.42 6.38
C ASN A 211 -11.13 13.48 7.32
N ARG A 212 -10.65 13.56 8.58
CA ARG A 212 -11.13 14.47 9.64
C ARG A 212 -12.56 14.21 10.08
N ILE A 213 -13.07 13.02 9.87
CA ILE A 213 -14.44 12.60 10.21
C ILE A 213 -14.32 11.35 11.08
N GLY A 214 -15.10 11.29 12.16
CA GLY A 214 -15.27 10.05 12.91
C GLY A 214 -13.95 9.41 13.33
N VAL A 215 -13.73 8.18 12.86
CA VAL A 215 -12.67 7.27 13.32
C VAL A 215 -11.80 6.81 12.15
N SER A 216 -10.62 6.28 12.45
CA SER A 216 -9.80 5.60 11.43
C SER A 216 -10.04 4.09 11.46
N GLY A 217 -10.29 3.50 10.30
CA GLY A 217 -10.30 2.04 10.16
C GLY A 217 -8.90 1.45 10.29
N ILE A 218 -8.80 0.13 10.46
CA ILE A 218 -7.52 -0.58 10.38
C ILE A 218 -6.90 -0.43 8.98
N ASN A 219 -7.74 -0.48 7.93
CA ASN A 219 -7.32 -0.36 6.54
C ASN A 219 -8.07 0.79 5.84
N TRP A 220 -7.37 1.91 5.66
CA TRP A 220 -7.99 3.21 5.33
C TRP A 220 -8.51 3.30 3.90
N GLN A 221 -8.14 2.35 3.03
CA GLN A 221 -8.48 2.37 1.59
C GLN A 221 -8.95 0.99 1.10
N VAL A 222 -9.51 0.18 2.00
CA VAL A 222 -10.06 -1.15 1.66
C VAL A 222 -11.34 -1.03 0.85
N GLN A 223 -11.71 -2.10 0.14
CA GLN A 223 -13.04 -2.25 -0.45
C GLN A 223 -13.89 -3.18 0.42
N MET A 224 -14.92 -2.65 1.07
CA MET A 224 -15.82 -3.42 1.93
C MET A 224 -17.05 -3.88 1.15
N MET A 225 -17.17 -5.18 0.94
CA MET A 225 -18.37 -5.82 0.39
C MET A 225 -19.31 -6.16 1.55
N LEU A 226 -20.50 -5.57 1.56
CA LEU A 226 -21.41 -5.67 2.69
C LEU A 226 -22.47 -6.75 2.43
N LEU A 227 -22.66 -7.66 3.38
CA LEU A 227 -23.58 -8.78 3.26
C LEU A 227 -24.45 -8.83 4.50
N GLN A 228 -25.68 -8.35 4.37
CA GLN A 228 -26.61 -8.26 5.50
C GLN A 228 -27.41 -9.55 5.64
N TYR A 229 -27.48 -10.11 6.85
CA TYR A 229 -28.20 -11.35 7.13
C TYR A 229 -29.13 -11.22 8.35
N ARG A 230 -30.10 -12.14 8.48
CA ARG A 230 -30.95 -12.28 9.66
C ARG A 230 -30.75 -13.61 10.37
N ASP A 231 -30.47 -14.67 9.61
CA ASP A 231 -30.38 -16.03 10.14
C ASP A 231 -29.24 -16.83 9.50
N VAL A 232 -29.11 -18.09 9.90
CA VAL A 232 -28.04 -18.96 9.44
C VAL A 232 -28.16 -19.29 7.95
N ALA A 233 -29.37 -19.38 7.39
CA ALA A 233 -29.54 -19.68 5.96
C ALA A 233 -28.98 -18.54 5.12
N ASP A 234 -29.30 -17.30 5.49
CA ASP A 234 -28.75 -16.08 4.87
C ASP A 234 -27.21 -16.07 4.91
N ILE A 235 -26.59 -16.53 6.00
CA ILE A 235 -25.12 -16.62 6.12
C ILE A 235 -24.55 -17.59 5.07
N PHE A 236 -25.17 -18.76 4.86
CA PHE A 236 -24.74 -19.70 3.82
C PHE A 236 -24.88 -19.11 2.42
N GLU A 237 -25.96 -18.40 2.14
CA GLU A 237 -26.16 -17.70 0.87
C GLU A 237 -25.11 -16.60 0.66
N ALA A 238 -24.78 -15.83 1.70
CA ALA A 238 -23.72 -14.82 1.67
C ALA A 238 -22.34 -15.41 1.36
N TYR A 239 -21.98 -16.57 1.93
CA TYR A 239 -20.73 -17.26 1.59
C TYR A 239 -20.70 -17.73 0.13
N ASN A 240 -21.84 -18.22 -0.38
CA ASN A 240 -21.96 -18.58 -1.79
C ASN A 240 -21.77 -17.35 -2.69
N TYR A 241 -22.42 -16.23 -2.37
CA TYR A 241 -22.26 -14.95 -3.06
C TYR A 241 -20.81 -14.52 -3.16
N VAL A 242 -20.06 -14.49 -2.05
CA VAL A 242 -18.62 -14.13 -2.05
C VAL A 242 -17.83 -15.04 -3.00
N THR A 243 -18.15 -16.34 -3.01
CA THR A 243 -17.48 -17.31 -3.89
C THR A 243 -17.80 -17.05 -5.36
N THR A 244 -19.06 -16.76 -5.68
CA THR A 244 -19.52 -16.39 -7.03
C THR A 244 -18.82 -15.12 -7.50
N MET A 245 -18.80 -14.07 -6.68
CA MET A 245 -18.14 -12.81 -7.01
C MET A 245 -16.64 -13.00 -7.24
N ARG A 246 -15.97 -13.79 -6.39
CA ARG A 246 -14.55 -14.10 -6.57
C ARG A 246 -14.28 -14.82 -7.90
N LYS A 247 -15.09 -15.81 -8.27
CA LYS A 247 -14.95 -16.47 -9.58
C LYS A 247 -15.18 -15.49 -10.72
N ASN A 248 -16.18 -14.62 -10.61
CA ASN A 248 -16.52 -13.63 -11.63
C ASN A 248 -15.39 -12.63 -11.86
N THR A 249 -14.69 -12.16 -10.82
CA THR A 249 -13.54 -11.24 -10.99
C THR A 249 -12.38 -11.81 -11.82
N THR A 250 -12.26 -13.13 -11.92
CA THR A 250 -11.21 -13.80 -12.72
C THR A 250 -11.57 -14.02 -14.19
N LYS A 251 -12.83 -13.78 -14.59
CA LYS A 251 -13.30 -13.98 -15.96
C LYS A 251 -13.26 -12.66 -16.76
N PRO A 252 -12.80 -12.67 -18.04
CA PRO A 252 -12.96 -11.51 -18.93
C PRO A 252 -14.44 -11.12 -19.08
N ARG A 253 -14.73 -9.82 -19.22
CA ARG A 253 -16.09 -9.32 -19.52
C ARG A 253 -16.64 -10.06 -20.75
N GLY A 254 -17.77 -10.75 -20.62
CA GLY A 254 -18.53 -11.33 -21.74
C GLY A 254 -18.64 -12.86 -21.82
N GLN A 255 -18.02 -13.64 -20.91
CA GLN A 255 -18.28 -15.08 -20.85
C GLN A 255 -19.40 -15.40 -19.84
N LYS A 256 -20.61 -15.69 -20.35
CA LYS A 256 -21.69 -16.30 -19.57
C LYS A 256 -21.33 -17.75 -19.23
N GLU A 257 -21.73 -18.22 -18.05
CA GLU A 257 -21.66 -19.65 -17.74
C GLU A 257 -22.60 -20.40 -18.67
N LEU A 258 -22.04 -21.35 -19.42
CA LEU A 258 -22.84 -22.36 -20.10
C LEU A 258 -23.33 -23.31 -19.00
N SER A 259 -24.65 -23.34 -18.80
CA SER A 259 -25.38 -24.30 -17.98
C SER A 259 -25.15 -25.74 -18.45
#